data_AF-A0A0R0CE47-F1
#
_entry.id   AF-A0A0R0CE47-F1
#
_cell.length_a   1.000
_cell.length_b   1.000
_cell.length_c   1.000
_cell.angle_alpha   90.00
_cell.angle_beta   90.00
_cell.angle_gamma   90.00
#
_symmetry.space_group_name_H-M   'P 1'
#
loop_
_entity.id
_entity.type
_entity.pdbx_description
1 polymer ?
#
loop_
_entity_poly.entity_id
_entity_poly.type
_entity_poly.pdbx_seq_one_letter_code
_entity_poly.pdbx_strand_id
1 'polypeptide(L)'
;MADNVHSHPYYEQQYVFDDEWLYASIVQTQIPYIEFLLVVPAAWPADVSHRVANHFQEFDLQRRFAIQASERLVYFANVIQGSVADGATAMIAETLQQQARAERVAHGVNSWQSALAKTVANDAWFQAVGYTQLL
;
A
#
# COMPACT_ATOMS: atom_id res chain seq x y z
N MET A 1 -10.64 -32.97 -1.11
CA MET A 1 -9.91 -32.11 -0.17
C MET A 1 -9.05 -31.24 -1.06
N ALA A 2 -9.40 -29.97 -1.24
CA ALA A 2 -8.59 -29.05 -2.02
C ALA A 2 -7.48 -28.56 -1.08
N ASP A 3 -6.25 -28.88 -1.41
CA ASP A 3 -5.09 -28.62 -0.58
C ASP A 3 -4.95 -27.10 -0.31
N ASN A 4 -4.78 -26.77 0.97
CA ASN A 4 -4.49 -25.43 1.47
C ASN A 4 -3.04 -25.05 1.08
N VAL A 5 -2.80 -24.88 -0.22
CA VAL A 5 -1.48 -24.50 -0.76
C VAL A 5 -1.42 -22.99 -0.85
N HIS A 6 -0.42 -22.40 -0.20
CA HIS A 6 -0.19 -20.96 -0.17
C HIS A 6 0.91 -20.58 -1.15
N SER A 7 0.91 -19.30 -1.55
CA SER A 7 2.00 -18.72 -2.31
C SER A 7 3.31 -18.82 -1.53
N HIS A 8 4.36 -19.32 -2.18
CA HIS A 8 5.69 -19.46 -1.59
C HIS A 8 6.73 -18.83 -2.53
N PRO A 9 7.57 -17.90 -2.05
CA PRO A 9 8.43 -17.09 -2.92
C PRO A 9 9.31 -17.88 -3.89
N TYR A 10 9.75 -19.08 -3.52
CA TYR A 10 10.63 -19.91 -4.34
C TYR A 10 9.91 -20.78 -5.40
N TYR A 11 8.59 -20.86 -5.35
CA TYR A 11 7.79 -21.71 -6.25
C TYR A 11 6.81 -20.91 -7.11
N GLU A 12 6.76 -19.58 -6.91
CA GLU A 12 5.91 -18.72 -7.71
C GLU A 12 6.60 -18.29 -9.01
N GLN A 13 5.75 -17.97 -9.98
CA GLN A 13 6.17 -17.40 -11.25
C GLN A 13 6.59 -15.94 -11.06
N GLN A 14 7.52 -15.48 -11.89
CA GLN A 14 8.04 -14.12 -11.89
C GLN A 14 6.93 -13.04 -11.84
N TYR A 15 5.84 -13.24 -12.59
CA TYR A 15 4.73 -12.29 -12.65
C TYR A 15 3.99 -12.10 -11.31
N VAL A 16 4.10 -13.03 -10.35
CA VAL A 16 3.54 -12.86 -9.00
C VAL A 16 4.28 -11.75 -8.22
N PHE A 17 5.55 -11.50 -8.55
CA PHE A 17 6.35 -10.45 -7.94
C PHE A 17 6.25 -9.13 -8.69
N ASP A 18 6.05 -9.18 -10.01
CA ASP A 18 6.14 -8.01 -10.89
C ASP A 18 4.76 -7.37 -11.18
N ASP A 19 3.69 -8.16 -11.25
CA ASP A 19 2.33 -7.65 -11.44
C ASP A 19 1.75 -7.16 -10.12
N GLU A 20 1.05 -6.02 -10.16
CA GLU A 20 0.46 -5.42 -8.96
C GLU A 20 -0.86 -6.06 -8.59
N TRP A 21 -0.89 -6.71 -7.43
CA TRP A 21 -2.07 -7.35 -6.86
C TRP A 21 -2.41 -6.88 -5.44
N LEU A 22 -1.47 -6.26 -4.72
CA LEU A 22 -1.72 -5.64 -3.43
C LEU A 22 -2.00 -4.15 -3.61
N TYR A 23 -3.19 -3.73 -3.19
CA TYR A 23 -3.61 -2.34 -3.24
C TYR A 23 -3.93 -1.84 -1.84
N ALA A 24 -3.94 -0.52 -1.68
CA ALA A 24 -4.38 0.14 -0.47
C ALA A 24 -5.35 1.29 -0.81
N SER A 25 -6.15 1.67 0.17
CA SER A 25 -7.04 2.84 0.12
C SER A 25 -7.00 3.57 1.46
N ILE A 26 -7.23 4.89 1.42
CA ILE A 26 -7.40 5.69 2.63
C ILE A 26 -8.89 5.70 2.97
N VAL A 27 -9.23 5.18 4.14
CA VAL A 27 -10.59 5.25 4.67
C VAL A 27 -10.75 6.55 5.46
N GLN A 28 -11.58 7.44 4.95
CA GLN A 28 -11.82 8.77 5.52
C GLN A 28 -12.82 8.68 6.67
N THR A 29 -12.30 8.57 7.90
CA THR A 29 -13.11 8.65 9.13
C THR A 29 -12.69 9.88 9.95
N GLN A 30 -13.04 9.95 11.24
CA GLN A 30 -12.50 10.99 12.13
C GLN A 30 -10.97 10.88 12.27
N ILE A 31 -10.43 9.66 12.24
CA ILE A 31 -8.99 9.38 12.19
C ILE A 31 -8.79 8.47 10.98
N PRO A 32 -8.18 8.97 9.88
CA PRO A 32 -8.04 8.19 8.67
C PRO A 32 -7.10 7.01 8.89
N TYR A 33 -7.41 5.89 8.25
CA TYR A 33 -6.61 4.69 8.30
C TYR A 33 -6.49 4.06 6.92
N ILE A 34 -5.59 3.07 6.81
CA ILE A 34 -5.32 2.37 5.55
C ILE A 34 -6.01 1.03 5.57
N GLU A 35 -6.76 0.76 4.51
CA GLU A 35 -7.28 -0.57 4.21
C GLU A 35 -6.49 -1.17 3.05
N PHE A 36 -6.08 -2.43 3.19
CA PHE A 36 -5.41 -3.18 2.15
C PHE A 36 -6.37 -4.15 1.50
N LEU A 37 -6.27 -4.29 0.17
CA LEU A 37 -7.15 -5.13 -0.62
C LEU A 37 -6.35 -5.90 -1.68
N LEU A 38 -6.76 -7.15 -1.89
CA LEU A 38 -6.21 -8.02 -2.92
C LEU A 38 -7.03 -7.87 -4.21
N VAL A 39 -6.35 -7.54 -5.31
CA VAL A 39 -6.93 -7.53 -6.67
C VAL A 39 -6.04 -8.35 -7.57
N VAL A 40 -6.41 -9.61 -7.78
CA VAL A 40 -5.66 -10.50 -8.66
C VAL A 40 -5.83 -10.10 -10.14
N PRO A 41 -4.75 -10.03 -10.93
CA PRO A 41 -4.85 -9.76 -12.37
C PRO A 41 -5.69 -10.82 -13.09
N ALA A 42 -6.64 -10.39 -13.93
CA ALA A 42 -7.55 -11.28 -14.64
C ALA A 42 -6.85 -12.25 -15.62
N ALA A 43 -5.63 -11.92 -16.04
CA ALA A 43 -4.82 -12.76 -16.93
C ALA A 43 -4.15 -13.94 -16.20
N TRP A 44 -4.16 -13.96 -14.87
CA TRP A 44 -3.48 -15.00 -14.11
C TRP A 44 -4.22 -16.34 -14.18
N PRO A 45 -3.47 -17.46 -14.19
CA PRO A 45 -4.06 -18.78 -13.97
C PRO A 45 -4.86 -18.84 -12.66
N ALA A 46 -5.94 -19.61 -12.67
CA ALA A 46 -6.85 -19.71 -11.52
C ALA A 46 -6.16 -20.30 -10.28
N ASP A 47 -5.26 -21.26 -10.46
CA ASP A 47 -4.49 -21.86 -9.36
C ASP A 47 -3.55 -20.85 -8.69
N VAL A 48 -2.89 -19.99 -9.47
CA VAL A 48 -2.01 -18.93 -8.94
C VAL A 48 -2.82 -17.88 -8.20
N SER A 49 -3.95 -17.46 -8.78
CA SER A 49 -4.88 -16.52 -8.15
C SER A 49 -5.38 -17.06 -6.80
N HIS A 50 -5.73 -18.35 -6.73
CA HIS A 50 -6.11 -19.00 -5.48
C HIS A 50 -4.96 -19.04 -4.46
N ARG A 51 -3.73 -19.37 -4.86
CA ARG A 51 -2.58 -19.40 -3.93
C ARG A 51 -2.27 -18.04 -3.32
N VAL A 52 -2.33 -16.97 -4.13
CA VAL A 52 -2.12 -15.60 -3.64
C VAL A 52 -3.28 -15.15 -2.74
N ALA A 53 -4.52 -15.51 -3.09
CA ALA A 53 -5.68 -15.25 -2.22
C ALA A 53 -5.58 -15.99 -0.88
N ASN A 54 -5.22 -17.27 -0.90
CA ASN A 54 -5.01 -18.07 0.29
C ASN A 54 -3.88 -17.49 1.15
N HIS A 55 -2.79 -17.03 0.53
CA HIS A 55 -1.70 -16.36 1.25
C HIS A 55 -2.18 -15.06 1.91
N PHE A 56 -2.91 -14.21 1.19
CA PHE A 56 -3.43 -12.96 1.73
C PHE A 56 -4.37 -13.19 2.93
N GLN A 57 -5.25 -14.18 2.84
CA GLN A 57 -6.23 -14.51 3.87
C GLN A 57 -5.61 -15.25 5.07
N GLU A 58 -4.86 -16.32 4.85
CA GLU A 58 -4.35 -17.16 5.94
C GLU A 58 -3.34 -16.40 6.81
N PHE A 59 -2.52 -15.54 6.19
CA PHE A 59 -1.58 -14.70 6.92
C PHE A 59 -2.22 -13.42 7.48
N ASP A 60 -3.51 -13.20 7.26
CA ASP A 60 -4.25 -12.00 7.72
C ASP A 60 -3.52 -10.71 7.31
N LEU A 61 -3.08 -10.66 6.04
CA LEU A 61 -2.22 -9.60 5.55
C LEU A 61 -2.91 -8.25 5.62
N GLN A 62 -4.22 -8.20 5.37
CA GLN A 62 -5.02 -6.97 5.49
C GLN A 62 -4.83 -6.31 6.86
N ARG A 63 -5.04 -7.06 7.95
CA ARG A 63 -4.92 -6.51 9.31
C ARG A 63 -3.47 -6.21 9.67
N ARG A 64 -2.54 -7.11 9.35
CA ARG A 64 -1.11 -6.93 9.71
C ARG A 64 -0.50 -5.73 9.01
N PHE A 65 -0.77 -5.56 7.71
CA PHE A 65 -0.31 -4.42 6.95
C PHE A 65 -0.98 -3.13 7.42
N ALA A 66 -2.27 -3.13 7.75
CA ALA A 66 -2.93 -1.96 8.33
C ALA A 66 -2.27 -1.48 9.64
N ILE A 67 -1.86 -2.41 10.51
CA ILE A 67 -1.11 -2.09 11.73
C ILE A 67 0.22 -1.43 11.39
N GLN A 68 1.01 -2.02 10.48
CA GLN A 68 2.32 -1.46 10.08
C GLN A 68 2.18 -0.10 9.37
N ALA A 69 1.14 0.04 8.55
CA ALA A 69 0.87 1.26 7.80
C ALA A 69 0.45 2.44 8.69
N SER A 70 -0.08 2.19 9.89
CA SER A 70 -0.54 3.26 10.79
C SER A 70 0.58 4.25 11.14
N GLU A 71 1.72 3.76 11.59
CA GLU A 71 2.90 4.58 11.90
C GLU A 71 3.44 5.27 10.64
N ARG A 72 3.47 4.56 9.52
CA ARG A 72 3.98 5.10 8.25
C ARG A 72 3.05 6.16 7.66
N LEU A 73 1.74 6.07 7.88
CA LEU A 73 0.77 7.10 7.49
C LEU A 73 1.00 8.41 8.27
N VAL A 74 1.27 8.30 9.58
CA VAL A 74 1.65 9.46 10.42
C VAL A 74 2.96 10.08 9.92
N TYR A 75 3.93 9.27 9.51
CA TYR A 75 5.15 9.79 8.87
C TYR A 75 4.85 10.63 7.63
N PHE A 76 3.99 10.15 6.72
CA PHE A 76 3.59 10.93 5.54
C PHE A 76 2.85 12.21 5.92
N ALA A 77 2.00 12.17 6.95
CA ALA A 77 1.33 13.37 7.44
C ALA A 77 2.32 14.43 7.92
N ASN A 78 3.38 14.02 8.62
CA ASN A 78 4.46 14.92 9.02
C ASN A 78 5.27 15.48 7.85
N VAL A 79 5.52 14.69 6.80
CA VAL A 79 6.16 15.17 5.56
C VAL A 79 5.34 16.28 4.91
N ILE A 80 4.01 16.10 4.83
CA ILE A 80 3.10 17.11 4.29
C ILE A 80 3.10 18.36 5.18
N GLN A 81 2.96 18.18 6.50
CA GLN A 81 2.95 19.28 7.46
C GLN A 81 4.24 20.11 7.44
N GLY A 82 5.40 19.46 7.32
CA GLY A 82 6.69 20.14 7.15
C GLY A 82 6.73 20.97 5.87
N SER A 83 6.30 20.39 4.76
CA SER A 83 6.24 21.10 3.47
C SER A 83 5.30 22.32 3.53
N VAL A 84 4.18 22.23 4.24
CA VAL A 84 3.27 23.37 4.46
C VAL A 84 3.92 24.44 5.33
N ALA A 85 4.58 24.05 6.43
CA ALA A 85 5.26 24.97 7.33
C ALA A 85 6.40 25.74 6.61
N ASP A 86 7.07 25.09 5.67
CA ASP A 86 8.15 25.67 4.87
C ASP A 86 7.64 26.52 3.67
N GLY A 87 6.32 26.62 3.48
CA GLY A 87 5.72 27.32 2.33
C GLY A 87 5.91 26.59 0.99
N ALA A 88 6.30 25.31 1.02
CA ALA A 88 6.60 24.47 -0.13
C ALA A 88 5.42 23.60 -0.58
N THR A 89 4.18 24.08 -0.40
CA THR A 89 2.95 23.32 -0.71
C THR A 89 2.91 22.80 -2.15
N ALA A 90 3.44 23.57 -3.11
CA ALA A 90 3.51 23.17 -4.52
C ALA A 90 4.36 21.91 -4.75
N MET A 91 5.27 21.58 -3.83
CA MET A 91 6.20 20.45 -3.93
C MET A 91 5.67 19.17 -3.28
N ILE A 92 4.56 19.21 -2.54
CA ILE A 92 4.02 18.07 -1.80
C ILE A 92 3.79 16.86 -2.72
N ALA A 93 3.04 17.05 -3.81
CA ALA A 93 2.71 15.98 -4.72
C ALA A 93 3.96 15.33 -5.32
N GLU A 94 4.93 16.12 -5.76
CA GLU A 94 6.18 15.61 -6.30
C GLU A 94 6.99 14.84 -5.24
N THR A 95 7.06 15.37 -4.03
CA THR A 95 7.80 14.76 -2.91
C THR A 95 7.21 13.40 -2.54
N LEU A 96 5.88 13.30 -2.44
CA LEU A 96 5.19 12.04 -2.15
C LEU A 96 5.37 11.04 -3.30
N GLN A 97 5.35 11.50 -4.55
CA GLN A 97 5.61 10.64 -5.72
C GLN A 97 7.05 10.13 -5.76
N GLN A 98 8.04 10.95 -5.35
CA GLN A 98 9.43 10.52 -5.20
C GLN A 98 9.56 9.43 -4.13
N GLN A 99 8.91 9.61 -2.98
CA GLN A 99 8.90 8.60 -1.92
C GLN A 99 8.19 7.32 -2.34
N ALA A 100 7.04 7.40 -3.02
CA ALA A 100 6.34 6.23 -3.54
C ALA A 100 7.20 5.41 -4.52
N ARG A 101 7.98 6.07 -5.39
CA ARG A 101 8.95 5.39 -6.25
C ARG A 101 10.06 4.72 -5.45
N ALA A 102 10.59 5.39 -4.43
CA ALA A 102 11.64 4.84 -3.58
C ALA A 102 11.17 3.58 -2.83
N GLU A 103 9.97 3.61 -2.25
CA GLU A 103 9.37 2.47 -1.55
C GLU A 103 9.17 1.27 -2.50
N ARG A 104 8.71 1.54 -3.72
CA ARG A 104 8.58 0.51 -4.76
C ARG A 104 9.91 -0.15 -5.10
N VAL A 105 10.97 0.64 -5.26
CA VAL A 105 12.32 0.12 -5.56
C VAL A 105 12.88 -0.68 -4.38
N ALA A 106 12.67 -0.22 -3.16
CA ALA A 106 13.23 -0.84 -1.96
C ALA A 106 12.52 -2.14 -1.55
N HIS A 107 11.21 -2.21 -1.75
CA HIS A 107 10.38 -3.27 -1.17
C HIS A 107 9.61 -4.11 -2.20
N GLY A 108 9.60 -3.70 -3.48
CA GLY A 108 8.82 -4.36 -4.53
C GLY A 108 7.39 -3.85 -4.60
N VAL A 109 6.70 -4.15 -5.69
CA VAL A 109 5.36 -3.60 -6.00
C VAL A 109 4.27 -4.04 -5.02
N ASN A 110 4.34 -5.28 -4.53
CA ASN A 110 3.31 -5.87 -3.66
C ASN A 110 3.68 -5.80 -2.17
N SER A 111 4.55 -4.87 -1.77
CA SER A 111 4.80 -4.58 -0.35
C SER A 111 3.75 -3.62 0.20
N TRP A 112 3.50 -3.70 1.51
CA TRP A 112 2.58 -2.77 2.16
C TRP A 112 3.09 -1.33 2.11
N GLN A 113 4.42 -1.12 2.14
CA GLN A 113 5.06 0.18 2.01
C GLN A 113 4.77 0.81 0.65
N SER A 114 4.93 0.03 -0.41
CA SER A 114 4.69 0.48 -1.79
C SER A 114 3.23 0.82 -2.02
N ALA A 115 2.32 -0.07 -1.60
CA ALA A 115 0.89 0.16 -1.72
C ALA A 115 0.43 1.39 -0.92
N LEU A 116 0.93 1.55 0.32
CA LEU A 116 0.67 2.74 1.14
C LEU A 116 1.16 4.02 0.48
N ALA A 117 2.46 4.08 0.14
CA ALA A 117 3.09 5.29 -0.38
C ALA A 117 2.46 5.71 -1.72
N LYS A 118 2.17 4.73 -2.59
CA LYS A 118 1.40 4.97 -3.82
C LYS A 118 0.02 5.55 -3.51
N THR A 119 -0.69 5.03 -2.52
CA THR A 119 -2.02 5.53 -2.14
C THR A 119 -1.95 6.97 -1.66
N VAL A 120 -1.06 7.27 -0.71
CA VAL A 120 -0.85 8.64 -0.20
C VAL A 120 -0.47 9.62 -1.32
N ALA A 121 0.44 9.22 -2.21
CA ALA A 121 0.91 10.05 -3.31
C ALA A 121 -0.15 10.32 -4.39
N ASN A 122 -1.25 9.56 -4.41
CA ASN A 122 -2.34 9.71 -5.38
C ASN A 122 -3.68 10.15 -4.74
N ASP A 123 -3.75 10.29 -3.41
CA ASP A 123 -4.97 10.72 -2.71
C ASP A 123 -4.99 12.23 -2.49
N ALA A 124 -5.77 12.94 -3.32
CA ALA A 124 -5.85 14.40 -3.28
C ALA A 124 -6.46 14.92 -1.96
N TRP A 125 -7.39 14.18 -1.35
CA TRP A 125 -8.00 14.57 -0.08
C TRP A 125 -6.97 14.53 1.04
N PHE A 126 -6.18 13.45 1.12
CA PHE A 126 -5.16 13.28 2.14
C PHE A 126 -4.07 14.35 2.03
N GLN A 127 -3.62 14.64 0.80
CA GLN A 127 -2.62 15.67 0.52
C GLN A 127 -3.08 17.09 0.85
N ALA A 128 -4.37 17.38 0.65
CA ALA A 128 -4.92 18.71 0.88
C ALA A 128 -5.27 18.95 2.35
N VAL A 129 -5.95 18.00 2.99
CA VAL A 129 -6.51 18.19 4.35
C VAL A 129 -6.43 16.95 5.23
N GLY A 130 -6.53 15.74 4.67
CA GLY A 130 -6.70 14.53 5.47
C GLY A 130 -5.54 14.25 6.42
N TYR A 131 -4.33 14.68 6.05
CA TYR A 131 -3.15 14.56 6.90
C TYR A 131 -3.28 15.26 8.26
N THR A 132 -4.08 16.32 8.38
CA THR A 132 -4.25 17.07 9.65
C THR A 132 -5.04 16.29 10.69
N GLN A 133 -5.71 15.21 10.31
CA GLN A 133 -6.47 14.36 11.24
C GLN A 133 -5.57 13.35 11.98
N LEU A 134 -4.28 13.33 11.67
CA LEU A 134 -3.28 12.42 12.25
C LEU A 134 -2.22 13.13 13.11
N LEU A 135 -2.32 14.45 13.24
CA LEU A 135 -1.36 15.32 13.94
C LEU A 135 -2.04 16.01 15.13
#